data_AF-A0A915MLI3-F1
#
_entry.id   AF-A0A915MLI3-F1
#
_cell.length_a   1.000
_cell.length_b   1.000
_cell.length_c   1.000
_cell.angle_alpha   90.00
_cell.angle_beta   90.00
_cell.angle_gamma   90.00
#
_symmetry.space_group_name_H-M   'P 1'
#
loop_
_entity.id
_entity.type
_entity.pdbx_description
1 polymer ?
#
loop_
_entity_poly.entity_id
_entity_poly.type
_entity_poly.pdbx_seq_one_letter_code
_entity_poly.pdbx_strand_id
1 'polypeptide(L)'
;MFKQKLDIDEFYQRFWLTKSKADNFLATKKGALLRVGVIGVVTAAYPIANLLMSGPLLSALFPWRYKVSNELPDRLKKTIEQQSFFWLEKEGRGESDTFFSFTCQLDAKKSFDSIRIGTLASPTGAQIALPFYVKFKNEQEALEYAKQNLEPFNILGKTACIIWESEIGKQILSTFVLSDEALAFLVARDLYAVQKPYLLTQEALTYFCHVLTFMMCFYALHVFAFRGDSIVFVVALPILAGIAIYAAVNWNKLGIFMNEYHADVMAANLSVMHTKGGQEYYMKFLNRNRSFLSGP
;
A
#
# COMPACT_ATOMS: atom_id res chain seq x y z
N MET A 1 32.35 -6.89 37.10
CA MET A 1 32.61 -5.47 36.80
C MET A 1 33.55 -5.40 35.59
N PHE A 2 33.04 -5.58 34.38
CA PHE A 2 33.83 -5.55 33.13
C PHE A 2 33.78 -4.12 32.56
N LYS A 3 34.88 -3.37 32.67
CA LYS A 3 35.14 -2.18 31.86
C LYS A 3 36.26 -2.53 30.89
N GLN A 4 35.90 -3.08 29.73
CA GLN A 4 36.81 -3.16 28.60
C GLN A 4 36.98 -1.73 28.09
N LYS A 5 38.12 -1.11 28.42
CA LYS A 5 38.48 0.23 27.93
C LYS A 5 38.74 0.07 26.44
N LEU A 6 37.78 0.51 25.60
CA LEU A 6 37.98 0.57 24.16
C LEU A 6 39.15 1.52 23.91
N ASP A 7 40.25 1.02 23.35
CA ASP A 7 41.40 1.85 23.01
C ASP A 7 41.05 2.70 21.79
N ILE A 8 40.67 3.94 22.07
CA ILE A 8 40.16 4.90 21.08
C ILE A 8 41.21 5.16 20.00
N ASP A 9 42.50 5.16 20.35
CA ASP A 9 43.59 5.44 19.41
C ASP A 9 43.81 4.28 18.43
N GLU A 10 43.71 3.04 18.91
CA GLU A 10 43.76 1.85 18.05
C GLU A 10 42.58 1.80 17.07
N PHE A 11 41.38 2.17 17.55
CA PHE A 11 40.19 2.29 16.70
C PHE A 11 40.39 3.36 15.61
N TYR A 12 40.88 4.55 15.97
CA TYR A 12 41.15 5.62 15.00
C TYR A 12 42.17 5.17 13.94
N GLN A 13 43.28 4.56 14.34
CA GLN A 13 44.31 4.10 13.40
C GLN A 13 43.77 3.04 12.42
N ARG A 14 43.04 2.04 12.93
CA ARG A 14 42.40 1.01 12.09
C ARG A 14 41.36 1.61 11.15
N PHE A 15 40.57 2.58 11.62
CA PHE A 15 39.59 3.28 10.81
C PHE A 15 40.24 4.02 9.64
N TRP A 16 41.29 4.82 9.90
CA TRP A 16 41.99 5.59 8.87
C TRP A 16 42.72 4.72 7.85
N LEU A 17 43.35 3.61 8.29
CA LEU A 17 43.95 2.61 7.39
C LEU A 17 42.90 1.96 6.48
N THR A 18 41.72 1.66 7.02
CA THR A 18 40.61 1.07 6.26
C THR A 18 40.03 2.09 5.27
N LYS A 19 39.86 3.34 5.70
CA LYS A 19 39.41 4.46 4.86
C LYS A 19 40.35 4.69 3.68
N SER A 20 41.66 4.79 3.92
CA SER A 20 42.65 5.02 2.86
C SER A 20 42.65 3.89 1.81
N LYS A 21 42.51 2.63 2.24
CA LYS A 21 42.34 1.49 1.32
C LYS A 21 41.07 1.61 0.48
N ALA A 22 39.96 2.04 1.10
CA ALA A 22 38.69 2.26 0.40
C ALA A 22 38.78 3.40 -0.61
N ASP A 23 39.35 4.55 -0.25
CA ASP A 23 39.58 5.69 -1.14
C ASP A 23 40.41 5.29 -2.37
N ASN A 24 41.51 4.58 -2.14
CA ASN A 24 42.39 4.08 -3.20
C ASN A 24 41.66 3.11 -4.14
N PHE A 25 40.85 2.19 -3.60
CA PHE A 25 40.04 1.29 -4.43
C PHE A 25 39.01 2.04 -5.25
N LEU A 26 38.30 2.99 -4.64
CA LEU A 26 37.28 3.83 -5.28
C LEU A 26 37.87 4.69 -6.41
N ALA A 27 39.14 5.09 -6.33
CA ALA A 27 39.81 5.80 -7.42
C ALA A 27 40.11 4.92 -8.65
N THR A 28 40.09 3.58 -8.53
CA THR A 28 40.36 2.67 -9.65
C THR A 28 39.19 2.58 -10.64
N LYS A 29 39.46 2.08 -11.85
CA LYS A 29 38.41 1.73 -12.84
C LYS A 29 37.37 0.74 -12.28
N LYS A 30 37.81 -0.24 -11.48
CA LYS A 30 36.93 -1.22 -10.85
C LYS A 30 36.05 -0.59 -9.78
N GLY A 31 36.60 0.33 -8.98
CA GLY A 31 35.84 1.11 -8.00
C GLY A 31 34.81 2.02 -8.67
N ALA A 32 35.15 2.64 -9.80
CA ALA A 32 34.20 3.42 -10.59
C ALA A 32 33.04 2.56 -11.13
N LEU A 33 33.34 1.37 -11.66
CA LEU A 33 32.32 0.43 -12.14
C LEU A 33 31.40 -0.04 -11.00
N LEU A 34 31.96 -0.33 -9.81
CA LEU A 34 31.18 -0.69 -8.63
C LEU A 34 30.19 0.42 -8.24
N ARG A 35 30.65 1.69 -8.21
CA ARG A 35 29.77 2.83 -7.88
C ARG A 35 28.58 2.94 -8.83
N VAL A 36 28.85 2.88 -10.13
CA VAL A 36 27.79 2.94 -11.15
C VAL A 36 26.87 1.72 -11.04
N GLY A 37 27.43 0.53 -10.80
CA GLY A 37 26.67 -0.70 -10.59
C GLY A 37 25.73 -0.61 -9.39
N VAL A 38 26.21 -0.11 -8.24
CA VAL A 38 25.38 0.07 -7.04
C VAL A 38 24.26 1.08 -7.30
N ILE A 39 24.55 2.22 -7.92
CA ILE A 39 23.53 3.22 -8.28
C ILE A 39 22.49 2.59 -9.21
N GLY A 40 22.93 1.88 -10.25
CA GLY A 40 22.05 1.22 -11.21
C GLY A 40 21.13 0.19 -10.55
N VAL A 41 21.69 -0.69 -9.71
CA VAL A 41 20.93 -1.73 -9.00
C VAL A 41 19.92 -1.11 -8.02
N VAL A 42 20.35 -0.19 -7.16
CA VAL A 42 19.45 0.42 -6.15
C VAL A 42 18.32 1.22 -6.79
N THR A 43 18.60 1.86 -7.93
CA THR A 43 17.62 2.65 -8.67
C THR A 43 16.62 1.78 -9.43
N ALA A 44 17.07 0.67 -10.03
CA ALA A 44 16.24 -0.16 -10.91
C ALA A 44 15.55 -1.34 -10.21
N ALA A 45 16.13 -1.91 -9.14
CA ALA A 45 15.64 -3.15 -8.53
C ALA A 45 14.21 -3.02 -8.00
N TYR A 46 13.90 -1.96 -7.25
CA TYR A 46 12.56 -1.75 -6.70
C TYR A 46 11.50 -1.49 -7.79
N PRO A 47 11.70 -0.56 -8.75
CA PRO A 47 10.75 -0.38 -9.85
C PRO A 47 10.47 -1.66 -10.63
N ILE A 48 11.50 -2.44 -10.96
CA ILE A 48 11.34 -3.72 -11.68
C ILE A 48 10.53 -4.70 -10.84
N ALA A 49 10.90 -4.88 -9.57
CA ALA A 49 10.17 -5.77 -8.67
C ALA A 49 8.71 -5.33 -8.54
N ASN A 50 8.44 -4.04 -8.38
CA ASN A 50 7.07 -3.52 -8.23
C ASN A 50 6.22 -3.73 -9.49
N LEU A 51 6.78 -3.48 -10.67
CA LEU A 51 6.10 -3.72 -11.95
C LEU A 51 5.79 -5.20 -12.16
N LEU A 52 6.71 -6.09 -11.77
CA LEU A 52 6.49 -7.53 -11.84
C LEU A 52 5.38 -7.99 -10.89
N MET A 53 5.41 -7.51 -9.63
CA MET A 53 4.43 -7.86 -8.61
C MET A 53 3.02 -7.31 -8.87
N SER A 54 2.93 -6.11 -9.47
CA SER A 54 1.65 -5.46 -9.79
C SER A 54 1.14 -5.80 -11.19
N GLY A 55 1.91 -6.57 -11.98
CA GLY A 55 1.59 -6.96 -13.35
C GLY A 55 1.64 -8.48 -13.53
N PRO A 56 2.65 -9.05 -14.23
CA PRO A 56 2.68 -10.47 -14.60
C PRO A 56 2.54 -11.47 -13.45
N LEU A 57 3.06 -11.14 -12.26
CA LEU A 57 3.03 -12.04 -11.10
C LEU A 57 1.84 -11.77 -10.17
N LEU A 58 0.95 -10.85 -10.53
CA LEU A 58 -0.13 -10.36 -9.67
C LEU A 58 -1.04 -11.48 -9.17
N SER A 59 -1.56 -12.32 -10.08
CA SER A 59 -2.50 -13.39 -9.74
C SER A 59 -1.91 -14.43 -8.78
N ALA A 60 -0.61 -14.72 -8.89
CA ALA A 60 0.07 -15.68 -8.04
C ALA A 60 0.45 -15.09 -6.67
N LEU A 61 0.94 -13.83 -6.65
CA LEU A 61 1.45 -13.20 -5.43
C LEU A 61 0.36 -12.57 -4.57
N PHE A 62 -0.78 -12.18 -5.16
CA PHE A 62 -1.83 -11.49 -4.42
C PHE A 62 -2.44 -12.34 -3.30
N PRO A 63 -2.87 -13.61 -3.51
CA PRO A 63 -3.40 -14.43 -2.44
C PRO A 63 -2.37 -14.76 -1.36
N TRP A 64 -1.11 -14.95 -1.77
CA TRP A 64 0.01 -15.19 -0.86
C TRP A 64 0.27 -13.99 0.06
N ARG A 65 0.17 -12.76 -0.46
CA ARG A 65 0.45 -11.53 0.29
C ARG A 65 -0.69 -11.10 1.21
N TYR A 66 -1.95 -11.26 0.78
CA TYR A 66 -3.09 -10.60 1.43
C TYR A 66 -4.06 -11.53 2.16
N LYS A 67 -3.86 -12.86 2.14
CA LYS A 67 -4.78 -13.85 2.77
C LYS A 67 -6.25 -13.56 2.42
N VAL A 68 -6.64 -13.97 1.22
CA VAL A 68 -7.97 -13.71 0.67
C VAL A 68 -8.75 -15.00 0.49
N SER A 69 -10.08 -14.90 0.50
CA SER A 69 -10.98 -15.98 0.09
C SER A 69 -11.67 -15.62 -1.22
N ASN A 70 -11.75 -16.61 -2.10
CA ASN A 70 -12.51 -16.53 -3.35
C ASN A 70 -14.00 -16.80 -3.14
N GLU A 71 -14.39 -17.23 -1.94
CA GLU A 71 -15.79 -17.51 -1.60
C GLU A 71 -16.52 -16.20 -1.29
N LEU A 72 -17.23 -15.69 -2.29
CA LEU A 72 -18.10 -14.53 -2.17
C LEU A 72 -19.56 -14.97 -1.91
N PRO A 73 -20.26 -14.33 -0.95
CA PRO A 73 -21.70 -14.57 -0.79
C PRO A 73 -22.49 -14.17 -2.03
N ASP A 74 -23.61 -14.87 -2.31
CA ASP A 74 -24.40 -14.65 -3.53
C ASP A 74 -24.92 -13.21 -3.67
N ARG A 75 -25.27 -12.59 -2.53
CA ARG A 75 -25.65 -11.16 -2.47
C ARG A 75 -24.56 -10.28 -3.09
N LEU A 76 -23.31 -10.53 -2.70
CA LEU A 76 -22.16 -9.74 -3.15
C LEU A 76 -21.78 -10.07 -4.59
N LYS A 77 -21.85 -11.34 -5.00
CA LYS A 77 -21.63 -11.73 -6.41
C LYS A 77 -22.59 -10.99 -7.34
N LYS A 78 -23.88 -10.98 -7.00
CA LYS A 78 -24.90 -10.26 -7.76
C LYS A 78 -24.61 -8.76 -7.83
N THR A 79 -24.21 -8.14 -6.72
CA THR A 79 -23.81 -6.73 -6.72
C THR A 79 -22.60 -6.49 -7.61
N ILE A 80 -21.58 -7.35 -7.53
CA ILE A 80 -20.36 -7.23 -8.34
C ILE A 80 -20.69 -7.34 -9.82
N GLU A 81 -21.48 -8.33 -10.23
CA GLU A 81 -21.90 -8.51 -11.63
C GLU A 81 -22.66 -7.27 -12.15
N GLN A 82 -23.63 -6.77 -11.37
CA GLN A 82 -24.40 -5.58 -11.73
C GLN A 82 -23.53 -4.33 -11.87
N GLN A 83 -22.64 -4.09 -10.91
CA GLN A 83 -21.76 -2.91 -10.94
C GLN A 83 -20.70 -3.00 -12.03
N SER A 84 -20.19 -4.20 -12.28
CA SER A 84 -19.24 -4.45 -13.36
C SER A 84 -19.86 -4.20 -14.72
N PHE A 85 -21.08 -4.72 -14.95
CA PHE A 85 -21.83 -4.47 -16.18
C PHE A 85 -22.08 -2.98 -16.40
N PHE A 86 -22.59 -2.29 -15.37
CA PHE A 86 -22.86 -0.86 -15.44
C PHE A 86 -21.60 -0.03 -15.71
N TRP A 87 -20.48 -0.41 -15.09
CA TRP A 87 -19.18 0.24 -15.33
C TRP A 87 -18.68 0.01 -16.76
N LEU A 88 -18.75 -1.23 -17.27
CA LEU A 88 -18.36 -1.56 -18.65
C LEU A 88 -19.18 -0.75 -19.67
N GLU A 89 -20.51 -0.68 -19.48
CA GLU A 89 -21.40 0.09 -20.34
C GLU A 89 -21.05 1.58 -20.33
N LYS A 90 -20.84 2.15 -19.13
CA LYS A 90 -20.55 3.58 -18.97
C LYS A 90 -19.18 3.97 -19.53
N GLU A 91 -18.17 3.13 -19.38
CA GLU A 91 -16.82 3.38 -19.89
C GLU A 91 -16.63 2.92 -21.34
N GLY A 92 -17.66 2.34 -21.98
CA GLY A 92 -17.62 1.86 -23.36
C GLY A 92 -16.62 0.73 -23.58
N ARG A 93 -16.48 -0.18 -22.61
CA ARG A 93 -15.49 -1.27 -22.62
C ARG A 93 -16.16 -2.63 -22.86
N GLY A 94 -15.48 -3.51 -23.59
CA GLY A 94 -15.87 -4.90 -23.74
C GLY A 94 -15.47 -5.78 -22.55
N GLU A 95 -16.21 -6.86 -22.31
CA GLU A 95 -15.89 -7.86 -21.27
C GLU A 95 -14.54 -8.54 -21.50
N SER A 96 -14.13 -8.73 -22.77
CA SER A 96 -12.85 -9.34 -23.13
C SER A 96 -11.63 -8.46 -22.82
N ASP A 97 -11.84 -7.16 -22.64
CA ASP A 97 -10.77 -6.17 -22.59
C ASP A 97 -10.35 -5.84 -21.15
N THR A 98 -11.09 -6.37 -20.17
CA THR A 98 -10.90 -6.01 -18.77
C THR A 98 -10.84 -7.25 -17.89
N PHE A 99 -9.64 -7.53 -17.36
CA PHE A 99 -9.46 -8.57 -16.36
C PHE A 99 -9.52 -7.96 -14.97
N PHE A 100 -10.49 -8.37 -14.16
CA PHE A 100 -10.49 -8.09 -12.73
C PHE A 100 -11.08 -9.25 -11.96
N SER A 101 -10.70 -9.36 -10.69
CA SER A 101 -11.26 -10.36 -9.79
C SER A 101 -11.46 -9.78 -8.41
N PHE A 102 -12.63 -10.09 -7.87
CA PHE A 102 -13.01 -9.73 -6.51
C PHE A 102 -12.80 -10.92 -5.59
N THR A 103 -12.24 -10.64 -4.42
CA THR A 103 -12.05 -11.57 -3.32
C THR A 103 -12.45 -10.90 -2.01
N CYS A 104 -12.59 -11.66 -0.94
CA CYS A 104 -12.81 -11.11 0.40
C CYS A 104 -11.54 -11.25 1.24
N GLN A 105 -11.17 -10.20 1.95
CA GLN A 105 -10.08 -10.26 2.94
C GLN A 105 -10.47 -11.22 4.08
N LEU A 106 -9.52 -12.06 4.50
CA LEU A 106 -9.66 -12.90 5.69
C LEU A 106 -9.03 -12.27 6.93
N ASP A 107 -8.02 -11.42 6.74
CA ASP A 107 -7.26 -10.82 7.82
C ASP A 107 -7.87 -9.49 8.27
N ALA A 108 -8.83 -9.58 9.19
CA ALA A 108 -9.49 -8.41 9.76
C ALA A 108 -8.58 -7.50 10.61
N LYS A 109 -7.32 -7.88 10.86
CA LYS A 109 -6.37 -7.11 11.69
C LYS A 109 -5.55 -6.11 10.88
N LYS A 110 -5.49 -6.25 9.55
CA LYS A 110 -4.61 -5.43 8.69
C LYS A 110 -5.30 -4.23 8.06
N SER A 111 -6.54 -4.38 7.58
CA SER A 111 -7.27 -3.32 6.90
C SER A 111 -8.77 -3.49 7.06
N PHE A 112 -9.47 -2.37 7.25
CA PHE A 112 -10.93 -2.29 7.17
C PHE A 112 -11.40 -1.67 5.85
N ASP A 113 -10.49 -1.40 4.92
CA ASP A 113 -10.80 -0.91 3.58
C ASP A 113 -10.30 -1.91 2.53
N SER A 114 -10.81 -1.80 1.31
CA SER A 114 -10.46 -2.65 0.19
C SER A 114 -8.97 -2.57 -0.14
N ILE A 115 -8.37 -3.72 -0.43
CA ILE A 115 -7.00 -3.80 -0.96
C ILE A 115 -7.10 -3.96 -2.47
N ARG A 116 -6.46 -3.05 -3.20
CA ARG A 116 -6.53 -2.97 -4.66
C ARG A 116 -5.11 -2.97 -5.22
N ILE A 117 -4.80 -3.92 -6.09
CA ILE A 117 -3.48 -4.02 -6.74
C ILE A 117 -3.67 -4.29 -8.24
N GLY A 118 -2.83 -3.67 -9.06
CA GLY A 118 -2.92 -3.75 -10.52
C GLY A 118 -3.78 -2.65 -11.12
N THR A 119 -4.14 -2.80 -12.39
CA THR A 119 -4.94 -1.81 -13.11
C THR A 119 -5.75 -2.44 -14.25
N LEU A 120 -6.95 -1.91 -14.47
CA LEU A 120 -7.82 -2.27 -15.59
C LEU A 120 -7.33 -1.75 -16.94
N ALA A 121 -6.24 -1.00 -16.97
CA ALA A 121 -5.57 -0.59 -18.21
C ALA A 121 -4.42 -1.54 -18.61
N SER A 122 -4.18 -2.59 -17.84
CA SER A 122 -3.15 -3.60 -18.10
C SER A 122 -3.79 -4.93 -18.53
N PRO A 123 -3.17 -5.70 -19.44
CA PRO A 123 -3.61 -7.06 -19.75
C PRO A 123 -3.63 -8.01 -18.54
N THR A 124 -2.83 -7.71 -17.52
CA THR A 124 -2.79 -8.50 -16.28
C THR A 124 -3.96 -8.21 -15.34
N GLY A 125 -4.70 -7.13 -15.60
CA GLY A 125 -5.87 -6.76 -14.84
C GLY A 125 -5.61 -6.20 -13.45
N ALA A 126 -6.66 -6.22 -12.64
CA ALA A 126 -6.63 -5.78 -11.24
C ALA A 126 -7.21 -6.84 -10.28
N GLN A 127 -6.60 -6.93 -9.10
CA GLN A 127 -7.05 -7.78 -7.99
C GLN A 127 -7.63 -6.88 -6.90
N ILE A 128 -8.88 -7.12 -6.53
CA ILE A 128 -9.60 -6.34 -5.51
C ILE A 128 -10.00 -7.29 -4.39
N ALA A 129 -9.50 -7.04 -3.18
CA ALA A 129 -9.92 -7.74 -1.97
C ALA A 129 -10.79 -6.81 -1.12
N LEU A 130 -12.09 -7.08 -1.11
CA LEU A 130 -13.08 -6.33 -0.34
C LEU A 130 -12.89 -6.56 1.16
N PRO A 131 -13.29 -5.60 2.02
CA PRO A 131 -13.18 -5.74 3.47
C PRO A 131 -13.92 -6.98 3.97
N PHE A 132 -13.39 -7.69 4.96
CA PHE A 132 -13.97 -8.95 5.45
C PHE A 132 -15.46 -8.86 5.82
N TYR A 133 -15.92 -7.67 6.22
CA TYR A 133 -17.27 -7.45 6.73
C TYR A 133 -18.34 -7.31 5.65
N VAL A 134 -17.97 -7.16 4.37
CA VAL A 134 -18.96 -7.10 3.27
C VAL A 134 -19.81 -8.36 3.15
N LYS A 135 -19.39 -9.46 3.80
CA LYS A 135 -20.10 -10.73 3.81
C LYS A 135 -21.29 -10.77 4.76
N PHE A 136 -21.35 -9.88 5.75
CA PHE A 136 -22.39 -9.93 6.79
C PHE A 136 -23.70 -9.37 6.27
N LYS A 137 -24.79 -10.11 6.49
CA LYS A 137 -26.15 -9.66 6.19
C LYS A 137 -26.82 -8.93 7.35
N ASN A 138 -26.43 -9.27 8.57
CA ASN A 138 -27.05 -8.79 9.79
C ASN A 138 -26.01 -8.68 10.92
N GLU A 139 -26.39 -8.00 12.00
CA GLU A 139 -25.50 -7.76 13.14
C GLU A 139 -25.16 -9.03 13.90
N GLN A 140 -26.02 -10.06 13.83
CA GLN A 140 -25.78 -11.34 14.50
C GLN A 140 -24.60 -12.10 13.86
N GLU A 141 -24.54 -12.16 12.53
CA GLU A 141 -23.39 -12.72 11.81
C GLU A 141 -22.10 -11.94 12.11
N ALA A 142 -22.20 -10.61 12.20
CA ALA A 142 -21.06 -9.77 12.57
C ALA A 142 -20.58 -10.05 14.01
N LEU A 143 -21.52 -10.23 14.95
CA LEU A 143 -21.24 -10.55 16.36
C LEU A 143 -20.53 -11.90 16.50
N GLU A 144 -21.04 -12.93 15.83
CA GLU A 144 -20.46 -14.28 15.86
C GLU A 144 -19.05 -14.29 15.29
N TYR A 145 -18.83 -13.58 14.18
CA TYR A 145 -17.49 -13.43 13.61
C TYR A 145 -16.56 -12.65 14.54
N ALA A 146 -17.05 -11.57 15.16
CA ALA A 146 -16.26 -10.69 16.01
C ALA A 146 -15.70 -11.44 17.23
N LYS A 147 -16.52 -12.21 17.93
CA LYS A 147 -16.11 -13.04 19.07
C LYS A 147 -15.00 -14.03 18.74
N GLN A 148 -15.01 -14.58 17.53
CA GLN A 148 -14.06 -15.62 17.12
C GLN A 148 -12.77 -15.05 16.52
N ASN A 149 -12.84 -13.92 15.81
CA ASN A 149 -11.77 -13.48 14.91
C ASN A 149 -11.23 -12.07 15.21
N LEU A 150 -11.97 -11.25 15.95
CA LEU A 150 -11.64 -9.84 16.17
C LEU A 150 -11.05 -9.58 17.56
N GLU A 151 -10.72 -10.61 18.34
CA GLU A 151 -10.04 -10.46 19.64
C GLU A 151 -8.53 -10.77 19.56
N PRO A 152 -7.65 -9.89 20.07
CA PRO A 152 -7.94 -8.50 20.43
C PRO A 152 -8.17 -7.64 19.17
N PHE A 153 -8.99 -6.61 19.29
CA PHE A 153 -9.42 -5.79 18.17
C PHE A 153 -8.39 -4.71 17.90
N ASN A 154 -7.94 -4.60 16.64
CA ASN A 154 -6.94 -3.61 16.25
C ASN A 154 -7.55 -2.59 15.30
N ILE A 155 -7.61 -1.34 15.72
CA ILE A 155 -7.97 -0.20 14.89
C ILE A 155 -6.85 0.84 14.95
N LEU A 156 -6.40 1.31 13.79
CA LEU A 156 -5.39 2.38 13.67
C LEU A 156 -4.11 2.11 14.49
N GLY A 157 -3.70 0.84 14.58
CA GLY A 157 -2.49 0.43 15.31
C GLY A 157 -2.66 0.38 16.84
N LYS A 158 -3.86 0.60 17.36
CA LYS A 158 -4.18 0.48 18.77
C LYS A 158 -5.04 -0.76 19.02
N THR A 159 -4.64 -1.53 20.01
CA THR A 159 -5.30 -2.78 20.39
C THR A 159 -6.26 -2.54 21.54
N ALA A 160 -7.50 -3.00 21.42
CA ALA A 160 -8.50 -2.92 22.48
C ALA A 160 -9.25 -4.26 22.64
N CYS A 161 -9.65 -4.54 23.89
CA CYS A 161 -10.58 -5.62 24.20
C CYS A 161 -11.98 -5.03 24.23
N ILE A 162 -12.83 -5.40 23.27
CA ILE A 162 -14.20 -4.92 23.18
C ILE A 162 -15.12 -5.99 23.75
N ILE A 163 -15.99 -5.58 24.68
CA ILE A 163 -17.14 -6.41 25.07
C ILE A 163 -18.19 -6.23 23.97
N TRP A 164 -18.32 -7.20 23.06
CA TRP A 164 -19.14 -7.06 21.85
C TRP A 164 -20.64 -6.85 22.14
N GLU A 165 -21.12 -7.36 23.27
CA GLU A 165 -22.51 -7.20 23.73
C GLU A 165 -22.79 -5.86 24.39
N SER A 166 -21.74 -5.07 24.69
CA SER A 166 -21.90 -3.72 25.22
C SER A 166 -22.49 -2.77 24.17
N GLU A 167 -22.97 -1.61 24.61
CA GLU A 167 -23.52 -0.59 23.70
C GLU A 167 -22.48 -0.14 22.65
N ILE A 168 -21.22 0.03 23.07
CA ILE A 168 -20.10 0.36 22.16
C ILE A 168 -19.84 -0.80 21.19
N GLY A 169 -19.89 -2.03 21.68
CA GLY A 169 -19.74 -3.24 20.86
C GLY A 169 -20.81 -3.31 19.77
N LYS A 170 -22.09 -3.13 20.12
CA LYS A 170 -23.21 -3.08 19.18
C LYS A 170 -23.08 -1.95 18.16
N GLN A 171 -22.67 -0.75 18.60
CA GLN A 171 -22.40 0.36 17.69
C GLN A 171 -21.33 0.00 16.66
N ILE A 172 -20.22 -0.63 17.07
CA ILE A 172 -19.17 -1.08 16.16
C ILE A 172 -19.69 -2.17 15.20
N LEU A 173 -20.44 -3.15 15.70
CA LEU A 173 -21.02 -4.22 14.90
C LEU A 173 -21.95 -3.70 13.81
N SER A 174 -22.76 -2.67 14.11
CA SER A 174 -23.64 -2.03 13.13
C SER A 174 -22.87 -1.41 11.95
N THR A 175 -21.60 -1.04 12.15
CA THR A 175 -20.73 -0.50 11.08
C THR A 175 -20.21 -1.56 10.12
N PHE A 176 -20.29 -2.84 10.50
CA PHE A 176 -19.83 -3.96 9.67
C PHE A 176 -20.92 -4.51 8.74
N VAL A 177 -22.18 -4.19 8.99
CA VAL A 177 -23.28 -4.59 8.11
C VAL A 177 -23.49 -3.48 7.09
N LEU A 178 -23.38 -3.77 5.80
CA LEU A 178 -23.63 -2.77 4.74
C LEU A 178 -24.97 -3.02 4.04
N SER A 179 -25.67 -1.94 3.67
CA SER A 179 -26.82 -1.99 2.75
C SER A 179 -26.40 -2.40 1.34
N ASP A 180 -27.38 -2.72 0.49
CA ASP A 180 -27.11 -3.05 -0.92
C ASP A 180 -26.56 -1.83 -1.67
N GLU A 181 -27.03 -0.64 -1.32
CA GLU A 181 -26.56 0.62 -1.86
C GLU A 181 -25.11 0.91 -1.46
N ALA A 182 -24.74 0.65 -0.20
CA ALA A 182 -23.37 0.82 0.27
C ALA A 182 -22.41 -0.20 -0.37
N LEU A 183 -22.86 -1.44 -0.59
CA LEU A 183 -22.10 -2.44 -1.33
C LEU A 183 -21.92 -2.05 -2.80
N ALA A 184 -22.98 -1.56 -3.46
CA ALA A 184 -22.93 -1.09 -4.83
C ALA A 184 -21.94 0.07 -4.98
N PHE A 185 -22.00 1.06 -4.09
CA PHE A 185 -21.03 2.15 -4.03
C PHE A 185 -19.59 1.65 -3.84
N LEU A 186 -19.37 0.74 -2.89
CA LEU A 186 -18.04 0.22 -2.58
C LEU A 186 -17.41 -0.49 -3.79
N VAL A 187 -18.17 -1.36 -4.47
CA VAL A 187 -17.71 -2.06 -5.67
C VAL A 187 -17.42 -1.07 -6.79
N ALA A 188 -18.33 -0.14 -7.07
CA ALA A 188 -18.15 0.87 -8.11
C ALA A 188 -16.91 1.74 -7.85
N ARG A 189 -16.73 2.20 -6.61
CA ARG A 189 -15.56 2.96 -6.17
C ARG A 189 -14.28 2.17 -6.41
N ASP A 190 -14.26 0.88 -6.08
CA ASP A 190 -13.06 0.08 -6.25
C ASP A 190 -12.70 -0.15 -7.72
N LEU A 191 -13.70 -0.32 -8.61
CA LEU A 191 -13.49 -0.37 -10.06
C LEU A 191 -12.88 0.92 -10.60
N TYR A 192 -13.45 2.08 -10.23
CA TYR A 192 -12.89 3.38 -10.61
C TYR A 192 -11.49 3.61 -10.03
N ALA A 193 -11.22 3.09 -8.82
CA ALA A 193 -9.93 3.21 -8.19
C ALA A 193 -8.84 2.38 -8.87
N VAL A 194 -9.15 1.35 -9.65
CA VAL A 194 -8.14 0.56 -10.40
C VAL A 194 -8.11 0.88 -11.90
N GLN A 195 -8.96 1.79 -12.38
CA GLN A 195 -9.10 2.07 -13.81
C GLN A 195 -7.85 2.70 -14.44
N LYS A 196 -7.12 3.54 -13.70
CA LYS A 196 -6.10 4.40 -14.30
C LYS A 196 -4.78 3.68 -14.57
N PRO A 197 -4.19 3.81 -15.78
CA PRO A 197 -2.94 3.14 -16.14
C PRO A 197 -1.75 3.57 -15.29
N TYR A 198 -1.79 4.79 -14.75
CA TYR A 198 -0.70 5.29 -13.92
C TYR A 198 -0.52 4.47 -12.63
N LEU A 199 -1.54 3.74 -12.16
CA LEU A 199 -1.44 2.98 -10.89
C LEU A 199 -0.40 1.86 -10.96
N LEU A 200 -0.19 1.29 -12.15
CA LEU A 200 0.85 0.29 -12.37
C LEU A 200 2.26 0.88 -12.28
N THR A 201 2.44 2.08 -12.82
CA THR A 201 3.76 2.66 -13.07
C THR A 201 4.15 3.76 -12.09
N GLN A 202 3.20 4.42 -11.43
CA GLN A 202 3.46 5.60 -10.61
C GLN A 202 4.38 5.29 -9.46
N GLU A 203 4.14 4.21 -8.72
CA GLU A 203 5.00 3.86 -7.58
C GLU A 203 6.43 3.56 -8.05
N ALA A 204 6.56 2.78 -9.12
CA ALA A 204 7.84 2.44 -9.72
C ALA A 204 8.59 3.68 -10.25
N LEU A 205 7.88 4.54 -10.99
CA LEU A 205 8.43 5.76 -11.58
C LEU A 205 8.77 6.81 -10.51
N THR A 206 7.91 6.96 -9.50
CA THR A 206 8.14 7.88 -8.38
C THR A 206 9.38 7.45 -7.61
N TYR A 207 9.50 6.17 -7.28
CA TYR A 207 10.70 5.63 -6.65
C TYR A 207 11.93 5.87 -7.52
N PHE A 208 11.86 5.49 -8.80
CA PHE A 208 12.97 5.65 -9.76
C PHE A 208 13.45 7.10 -9.82
N CYS A 209 12.54 8.06 -10.03
CA CYS A 209 12.88 9.47 -10.17
C CYS A 209 13.51 10.05 -8.89
N HIS A 210 12.95 9.74 -7.72
CA HIS A 210 13.50 10.23 -6.45
C HIS A 210 14.86 9.61 -6.17
N VAL A 211 14.97 8.28 -6.19
CA VAL A 211 16.25 7.60 -5.92
C VAL A 211 17.32 8.01 -6.92
N LEU A 212 17.00 8.10 -8.21
CA LEU A 212 17.95 8.57 -9.22
C LEU A 212 18.43 10.00 -8.93
N THR A 213 17.51 10.92 -8.64
CA THR A 213 17.84 12.33 -8.34
C THR A 213 18.78 12.42 -7.14
N PHE A 214 18.47 11.73 -6.05
CA PHE A 214 19.29 11.74 -4.83
C PHE A 214 20.62 11.01 -5.02
N MET A 215 20.69 9.95 -5.84
CA MET A 215 21.95 9.29 -6.21
C MET A 215 22.84 10.18 -7.08
N MET A 216 22.26 10.99 -7.97
CA MET A 216 23.00 11.98 -8.74
C MET A 216 23.53 13.10 -7.85
N CYS A 217 22.74 13.58 -6.88
CA CYS A 217 23.20 14.53 -5.86
C CYS A 217 24.34 13.93 -5.01
N PHE A 218 24.20 12.68 -4.58
CA PHE A 218 25.26 11.96 -3.87
C PHE A 218 26.54 11.89 -4.71
N TYR A 219 26.44 11.52 -5.99
CA TYR A 219 27.60 11.43 -6.88
C TYR A 219 28.27 12.81 -7.06
N ALA A 220 27.48 13.86 -7.26
CA ALA A 220 27.99 15.22 -7.36
C ALA A 220 28.71 15.67 -6.07
N LEU A 221 28.14 15.39 -4.89
CA LEU A 221 28.79 15.68 -3.61
C LEU A 221 30.10 14.91 -3.46
N HIS A 222 30.10 13.61 -3.75
CA HIS A 222 31.28 12.76 -3.64
C HIS A 222 32.41 13.25 -4.55
N VAL A 223 32.12 13.61 -5.82
CA VAL A 223 33.14 14.04 -6.79
C VAL A 223 33.58 15.48 -6.55
N PHE A 224 32.64 16.43 -6.41
CA PHE A 224 32.97 17.85 -6.43
C PHE A 224 33.24 18.44 -5.05
N ALA A 225 32.46 18.07 -4.03
CA ALA A 225 32.61 18.64 -2.69
C ALA A 225 33.66 17.88 -1.86
N PHE A 226 33.62 16.56 -1.90
CA PHE A 226 34.46 15.69 -1.06
C PHE A 226 35.62 15.03 -1.81
N ARG A 227 35.82 15.38 -3.09
CA ARG A 227 37.00 14.98 -3.90
C ARG A 227 37.32 13.48 -3.87
N GLY A 228 36.29 12.62 -3.78
CA GLY A 228 36.45 11.17 -3.78
C GLY A 228 36.56 10.51 -2.40
N ASP A 229 36.30 11.24 -1.31
CA ASP A 229 36.37 10.70 0.05
C ASP A 229 35.29 9.63 0.31
N SER A 230 35.73 8.43 0.72
CA SER A 230 34.85 7.29 1.05
C SER A 230 33.92 7.57 2.23
N ILE A 231 34.20 8.56 3.09
CA ILE A 231 33.33 8.91 4.22
C ILE A 231 31.92 9.33 3.76
N VAL A 232 31.82 9.86 2.54
CA VAL A 232 30.55 10.28 1.94
C VAL A 232 29.61 9.08 1.73
N PHE A 233 30.16 7.89 1.46
CA PHE A 233 29.37 6.64 1.36
C PHE A 233 28.80 6.19 2.71
N VAL A 234 29.44 6.56 3.81
CA VAL A 234 28.98 6.19 5.17
C VAL A 234 28.01 7.21 5.73
N VAL A 235 28.19 8.49 5.40
CA VAL A 235 27.40 9.59 5.99
C VAL A 235 26.34 10.11 5.03
N ALA A 236 26.75 10.62 3.85
CA ALA A 236 25.83 11.30 2.96
C ALA A 236 24.90 10.33 2.22
N LEU A 237 25.41 9.15 1.80
CA LEU A 237 24.61 8.15 1.08
C LEU A 237 23.37 7.69 1.85
N PRO A 238 23.45 7.21 3.12
CA PRO A 238 22.26 6.77 3.84
C PRO A 238 21.29 7.91 4.14
N ILE A 239 21.79 9.13 4.38
CA ILE A 239 20.92 10.31 4.59
C ILE A 239 20.14 10.62 3.31
N LEU A 240 20.83 10.76 2.17
CA LEU A 240 20.20 11.09 0.90
C LEU A 240 19.28 9.96 0.41
N ALA A 241 19.69 8.71 0.56
CA ALA A 241 18.85 7.56 0.25
C ALA A 241 17.60 7.50 1.15
N GLY A 242 17.74 7.79 2.44
CA GLY A 242 16.63 7.87 3.39
C GLY A 242 15.63 8.95 3.00
N ILE A 243 16.10 10.15 2.65
CA ILE A 243 15.25 11.24 2.15
C ILE A 243 14.56 10.84 0.85
N ALA A 244 15.30 10.22 -0.09
CA ALA A 244 14.75 9.78 -1.37
C ALA A 244 13.61 8.77 -1.20
N ILE A 245 13.82 7.74 -0.37
CA ILE A 245 12.83 6.71 -0.09
C ILE A 245 11.62 7.34 0.62
N TYR A 246 11.87 8.20 1.61
CA TYR A 246 10.79 8.89 2.32
C TYR A 246 9.96 9.76 1.38
N ALA A 247 10.60 10.55 0.51
CA ALA A 247 9.93 11.39 -0.47
C ALA A 247 9.12 10.54 -1.47
N ALA A 248 9.71 9.44 -1.98
CA ALA A 248 9.04 8.54 -2.90
C ALA A 248 7.78 7.90 -2.28
N VAL A 249 7.88 7.41 -1.04
CA VAL A 249 6.76 6.78 -0.33
C VAL A 249 5.63 7.78 -0.11
N ASN A 250 5.94 9.00 0.36
CA ASN A 250 4.90 10.01 0.63
C ASN A 250 4.27 10.55 -0.66
N TRP A 251 5.06 10.71 -1.73
CA TRP A 251 4.53 11.10 -3.03
C TRP A 251 3.59 10.03 -3.60
N ASN A 252 3.95 8.75 -3.46
CA ASN A 252 3.07 7.66 -3.87
C ASN A 252 1.77 7.64 -3.06
N LYS A 253 1.84 7.83 -1.73
CA LYS A 253 0.66 7.94 -0.87
C LYS A 253 -0.28 9.07 -1.30
N LEU A 254 0.27 10.24 -1.64
CA LEU A 254 -0.52 11.36 -2.14
C LEU A 254 -1.21 11.01 -3.46
N GLY A 255 -0.49 10.38 -4.40
CA GLY A 255 -1.08 9.97 -5.68
C GLY A 255 -2.17 8.89 -5.53
N ILE A 256 -2.03 7.98 -4.56
CA ILE A 256 -3.08 7.02 -4.20
C ILE A 256 -4.29 7.76 -3.61
N PHE A 257 -4.09 8.64 -2.62
CA PHE A 257 -5.16 9.41 -2.01
C PHE A 257 -5.98 10.22 -3.03
N MET A 258 -5.30 10.92 -3.96
CA MET A 258 -5.96 11.68 -5.02
C MET A 258 -6.75 10.77 -5.97
N ASN A 259 -6.27 9.55 -6.20
CA ASN A 259 -6.98 8.55 -6.99
C ASN A 259 -8.25 8.07 -6.28
N GLU A 260 -8.14 7.75 -4.99
CA GLU A 260 -9.24 7.26 -4.16
C GLU A 260 -10.34 8.32 -4.06
N TYR A 261 -9.96 9.57 -3.81
CA TYR A 261 -10.90 10.68 -3.83
C TYR A 261 -11.62 10.82 -5.18
N HIS A 262 -10.87 10.71 -6.29
CA HIS A 262 -11.48 10.73 -7.61
C HIS A 262 -12.45 9.56 -7.81
N ALA A 263 -12.07 8.35 -7.38
CA ALA A 263 -12.90 7.16 -7.49
C ALA A 263 -14.18 7.26 -6.66
N ASP A 264 -14.11 7.86 -5.47
CA ASP A 264 -15.27 8.18 -4.65
C ASP A 264 -16.25 9.11 -5.37
N VAL A 265 -15.71 10.19 -5.95
CA VAL A 265 -16.51 11.16 -6.71
C VAL A 265 -17.18 10.49 -7.91
N MET A 266 -16.44 9.67 -8.66
CA MET A 266 -16.97 8.96 -9.81
C MET A 266 -18.07 7.96 -9.42
N ALA A 267 -17.86 7.17 -8.37
CA ALA A 267 -18.83 6.22 -7.86
C ALA A 267 -20.09 6.91 -7.33
N ALA A 268 -19.94 7.97 -6.52
CA ALA A 268 -21.07 8.72 -5.97
C ALA A 268 -21.93 9.37 -7.06
N ASN A 269 -21.32 9.80 -8.17
CA ASN A 269 -21.99 10.43 -9.30
C ASN A 269 -22.62 9.43 -10.29
N LEU A 270 -22.56 8.12 -10.04
CA LEU A 270 -23.20 7.14 -10.91
C LEU A 270 -24.73 7.22 -10.87
N SER A 271 -25.30 7.31 -9.67
CA SER A 271 -26.74 7.48 -9.46
C SER A 271 -27.03 7.90 -8.02
N VAL A 272 -28.27 8.32 -7.75
CA VAL A 272 -28.74 8.65 -6.39
C VAL A 272 -28.54 7.49 -5.41
N MET A 273 -28.66 6.24 -5.90
CA MET A 273 -28.42 5.05 -5.08
C MET A 273 -26.96 4.98 -4.62
N HIS A 274 -26.01 5.21 -5.51
CA HIS A 274 -24.58 5.23 -5.16
C HIS A 274 -24.23 6.40 -4.24
N THR A 275 -24.85 7.57 -4.42
CA THR A 275 -24.67 8.70 -3.50
C THR A 275 -25.09 8.33 -2.08
N LYS A 276 -26.28 7.71 -1.91
CA LYS A 276 -26.76 7.23 -0.60
C LYS A 276 -25.86 6.14 -0.03
N GLY A 277 -25.43 5.21 -0.88
CA GLY A 277 -24.49 4.15 -0.51
C GLY A 277 -23.15 4.69 -0.01
N GLY A 278 -22.58 5.68 -0.68
CA GLY A 278 -21.35 6.34 -0.27
C GLY A 278 -21.50 7.09 1.05
N GLN A 279 -22.63 7.77 1.26
CA GLN A 279 -22.94 8.41 2.53
C GLN A 279 -22.98 7.38 3.68
N GLU A 280 -23.68 6.27 3.51
CA GLU A 280 -23.73 5.20 4.52
C GLU A 280 -22.34 4.61 4.78
N TYR A 281 -21.61 4.25 3.71
CA TYR A 281 -20.29 3.65 3.79
C TYR A 281 -19.33 4.52 4.61
N TYR A 282 -19.23 5.81 4.28
CA TYR A 282 -18.35 6.73 4.98
C TYR A 282 -18.83 7.05 6.39
N MET A 283 -20.14 7.14 6.62
CA MET A 283 -20.67 7.33 7.97
C MET A 283 -20.33 6.14 8.88
N LYS A 284 -20.48 4.90 8.39
CA LYS A 284 -20.10 3.69 9.13
C LYS A 284 -18.59 3.61 9.36
N PHE A 285 -17.79 3.96 8.36
CA PHE A 285 -16.33 4.04 8.49
C PHE A 285 -15.90 5.05 9.57
N LEU A 286 -16.48 6.26 9.55
CA LEU A 286 -16.19 7.31 10.53
C LEU A 286 -16.67 6.92 11.94
N ASN A 287 -17.86 6.34 12.06
CA ASN A 287 -18.41 5.90 13.35
C ASN A 287 -17.54 4.82 13.99
N ARG A 288 -17.00 3.89 13.20
CA ARG A 288 -16.05 2.87 13.68
C ARG A 288 -14.79 3.52 14.24
N ASN A 289 -14.23 4.50 13.53
CA ASN A 289 -13.03 5.22 13.99
C ASN A 289 -13.32 6.08 15.23
N ARG A 290 -14.50 6.72 15.29
CA ARG A 290 -14.91 7.57 16.41
C ARG A 290 -15.17 6.78 17.69
N SER A 291 -15.89 5.66 17.59
CA SER A 291 -16.21 4.78 18.73
C SER A 291 -14.95 4.35 19.48
N PHE A 292 -13.84 4.28 18.76
CA PHE A 292 -12.53 3.96 19.30
C PHE A 292 -11.81 5.16 19.95
N LEU A 293 -12.00 6.38 19.44
CA LEU A 293 -11.46 7.60 20.04
C LEU A 293 -12.20 8.03 21.32
N SER A 294 -13.45 7.62 21.46
CA SER A 294 -14.29 7.89 22.63
C SER A 294 -14.22 6.84 23.74
N GLY A 295 -13.39 5.81 23.58
CA GLY A 295 -13.10 4.86 24.65
C GLY A 295 -12.25 5.51 25.76
N PRO A 296 -12.50 5.22 27.05
CA PRO A 296 -11.76 5.77 28.18
C PRO A 296 -10.26 5.43 28.15
#